data_AF-A0A1C5C178-F1
#
_entry.id   AF-A0A1C5C178-F1
#
_cell.length_a   1.000
_cell.length_b   1.000
_cell.length_c   1.000
_cell.angle_alpha   90.00
_cell.angle_beta   90.00
_cell.angle_gamma   90.00
#
_symmetry.space_group_name_H-M   'P 1'
#
loop_
_entity.id
_entity.type
_entity.pdbx_description
1 polymer ?
#
loop_
_entity_poly.entity_id
_entity_poly.type
_entity_poly.pdbx_seq_one_letter_code
_entity_poly.pdbx_strand_id
1 'polypeptide(L)'
;MATLPNPLPDPAASGLDLPPGSLVDATLDGPWHEPLLWYADGPAAPRDWADLRAAGRRLGLLPVLVTGGHRDQWPEDWDLCPDHTSYPGDHDAEEVLAGYWADNVEYVDEETGDAVAADGTDAADDDTDTWPGLAPVPAREAAEDADTVAAGLAGVIAADADEWLGGARIALVPARRSADIPAAIGWSGPMNHENDVARLCAVLRSWEDRYDARVVVLGFDTMIVSVGRPPATIEEARALAAEHYAFCPDNIDQSPPYDLDAYAEKALLNQEAWSFWWD
;
A
#
# COMPACT_ATOMS: atom_id res chain seq x y z
N MET A 1 -3.17 18.93 16.20
CA MET A 1 -2.02 18.90 15.28
C MET A 1 -1.09 17.79 15.73
N ALA A 2 -1.29 16.59 15.19
CA ALA A 2 -0.26 15.56 15.26
C ALA A 2 0.92 16.06 14.44
N THR A 3 2.11 16.04 15.03
CA THR A 3 3.34 16.49 14.39
C THR A 3 3.68 15.57 13.23
N LEU A 4 4.11 16.15 12.10
CA LEU A 4 4.82 15.46 11.02
C LEU A 4 5.85 14.47 11.61
N PRO A 5 6.12 13.33 10.93
CA PRO A 5 7.15 12.41 11.38
C PRO A 5 8.47 13.16 11.63
N ASN A 6 9.26 12.67 12.60
CA ASN A 6 10.57 13.27 12.86
C ASN A 6 11.40 13.26 11.57
N PRO A 7 12.19 14.30 11.29
CA PRO A 7 13.02 14.34 10.10
C PRO A 7 13.94 13.12 10.07
N LEU A 8 14.26 12.63 8.86
CA LEU A 8 15.20 11.53 8.70
C LEU A 8 16.54 11.94 9.35
N PRO A 9 17.01 11.22 10.38
CA PRO A 9 18.26 11.56 11.02
C PRO A 9 19.41 11.34 10.03
N ASP A 10 20.44 12.16 10.12
CA ASP A 10 21.67 11.95 9.36
C ASP A 10 22.17 10.50 9.60
N PRO A 11 22.25 9.66 8.54
CA PRO A 11 22.73 8.28 8.63
C PRO A 11 24.03 8.16 9.43
N ALA A 12 24.98 9.09 9.22
CA ALA A 12 26.28 9.08 9.89
C ALA A 12 26.19 9.40 11.39
N ALA A 13 25.17 10.17 11.80
CA ALA A 13 24.94 10.56 13.20
C ALA A 13 23.93 9.65 13.92
N SER A 14 23.17 8.84 13.18
CA SER A 14 22.10 7.97 13.69
C SER A 14 22.60 6.79 14.55
N GLY A 15 23.86 6.38 14.35
CA GLY A 15 24.43 5.19 14.99
C GLY A 15 23.89 3.87 14.42
N LEU A 16 23.16 3.92 13.30
CA LEU A 16 22.76 2.74 12.54
C LEU A 16 23.95 2.22 11.72
N ASP A 17 24.07 0.89 11.64
CA ASP A 17 25.00 0.23 10.73
C ASP A 17 24.30 0.07 9.38
N LEU A 18 24.42 1.10 8.53
CA LEU A 18 23.78 1.14 7.22
C LEU A 18 24.80 0.79 6.12
N PRO A 19 24.41 -0.03 5.12
CA PRO A 19 25.22 -0.21 3.92
C PRO A 19 25.35 1.13 3.14
N PRO A 20 26.21 1.20 2.12
CA PRO A 20 26.18 2.30 1.16
C PRO A 20 24.77 2.50 0.60
N GLY A 21 24.36 3.75 0.51
CA GLY A 21 23.02 4.13 0.07
C GLY A 21 22.89 5.62 -0.10
N SER A 22 21.76 6.02 -0.66
CA SER A 22 21.47 7.38 -1.08
C SER A 22 20.33 7.98 -0.26
N LEU A 23 20.44 9.27 0.04
CA LEU A 23 19.37 10.07 0.61
C LEU A 23 18.55 10.66 -0.53
N VAL A 24 17.23 10.49 -0.49
CA VAL A 24 16.32 11.00 -1.52
C VAL A 24 15.62 12.23 -1.00
N ASP A 25 15.86 13.35 -1.64
CA ASP A 25 15.14 14.62 -1.48
C ASP A 25 14.49 15.08 -2.78
N ALA A 26 14.62 14.34 -3.88
CA ALA A 26 13.97 14.68 -5.15
C ALA A 26 12.44 14.57 -5.04
N THR A 27 11.74 15.61 -5.50
CA THR A 27 10.27 15.67 -5.59
C THR A 27 9.88 16.25 -6.95
N LEU A 28 8.60 16.12 -7.32
CA LEU A 28 8.06 16.64 -8.58
C LEU A 28 8.36 18.14 -8.79
N ASP A 29 8.32 18.94 -7.71
CA ASP A 29 8.53 20.39 -7.74
C ASP A 29 9.99 20.82 -7.45
N GLY A 30 10.91 19.86 -7.40
CA GLY A 30 12.33 20.06 -7.11
C GLY A 30 12.78 19.47 -5.77
N PRO A 31 13.99 19.79 -5.26
CA PRO A 31 14.47 19.19 -4.03
C PRO A 31 13.66 19.62 -2.80
N TRP A 32 13.27 18.66 -1.97
CA TRP A 32 12.70 18.87 -0.66
C TRP A 32 13.74 19.47 0.29
N HIS A 33 13.27 20.14 1.34
CA HIS A 33 14.16 20.80 2.30
C HIS A 33 14.89 19.82 3.23
N GLU A 34 14.48 18.55 3.25
CA GLU A 34 15.11 17.46 3.98
C GLU A 34 14.93 16.12 3.25
N PRO A 35 15.78 15.10 3.50
CA PRO A 35 15.58 13.80 2.87
C PRO A 35 14.30 13.11 3.33
N LEU A 36 13.52 12.59 2.37
CA LEU A 36 12.28 11.85 2.57
C LEU A 36 12.55 10.39 2.94
N LEU A 37 13.60 9.79 2.36
CA LEU A 37 14.04 8.44 2.68
C LEU A 37 15.54 8.26 2.46
N TRP A 38 16.09 7.22 3.07
CA TRP A 38 17.37 6.63 2.66
C TRP A 38 17.10 5.27 2.03
N TYR A 39 17.83 4.88 0.99
CA TYR A 39 17.80 3.50 0.48
C TYR A 39 19.18 3.00 0.05
N ALA A 40 19.40 1.69 0.18
CA ALA A 40 20.68 1.05 -0.13
C ALA A 40 20.99 1.09 -1.64
N ASP A 41 22.28 1.17 -1.98
CA ASP A 41 22.73 1.15 -3.39
C ASP A 41 22.61 -0.25 -4.01
N GLY A 42 22.59 -1.30 -3.17
CA GLY A 42 22.57 -2.70 -3.59
C GLY A 42 21.29 -3.44 -3.19
N PRO A 43 21.12 -4.67 -3.71
CA PRO A 43 19.97 -5.50 -3.36
C PRO A 43 19.96 -5.83 -1.86
N ALA A 44 18.76 -5.90 -1.29
CA ALA A 44 18.56 -6.28 0.10
C ALA A 44 18.99 -7.75 0.33
N ALA A 45 19.56 -8.02 1.50
CA ALA A 45 19.74 -9.37 1.99
C ALA A 45 18.51 -9.83 2.80
N PRO A 46 18.23 -11.15 2.92
CA PRO A 46 17.04 -11.66 3.60
C PRO A 46 16.82 -11.23 5.04
N ARG A 47 17.85 -10.73 5.71
CA ARG A 47 17.81 -10.28 7.12
C ARG A 47 17.70 -8.77 7.30
N ASP A 48 17.95 -8.00 6.25
CA ASP A 48 18.09 -6.54 6.34
C ASP A 48 16.84 -5.88 6.89
N TRP A 49 15.65 -6.31 6.42
CA TRP A 49 14.38 -5.77 6.88
C TRP A 49 14.20 -5.97 8.39
N ALA A 50 14.45 -7.17 8.90
CA ALA A 50 14.29 -7.49 10.32
C ALA A 50 15.30 -6.73 11.20
N ASP A 51 16.55 -6.65 10.75
CA ASP A 51 17.63 -6.02 11.51
C ASP A 51 17.44 -4.49 11.56
N LEU A 52 17.06 -3.88 10.43
CA LEU A 52 16.76 -2.45 10.36
C LEU A 52 15.44 -2.08 11.05
N ARG A 53 14.43 -2.96 11.04
CA ARG A 53 13.21 -2.78 11.84
C ARG A 53 13.54 -2.65 13.33
N ALA A 54 14.40 -3.53 13.83
CA ALA A 54 14.80 -3.54 15.23
C ALA A 54 15.64 -2.31 15.61
N ALA A 55 16.61 -1.94 14.76
CA ALA A 55 17.51 -0.82 15.00
C ALA A 55 16.82 0.55 14.84
N GLY A 56 16.02 0.71 13.77
CA GLY A 56 15.34 1.96 13.41
C GLY A 56 14.18 2.34 14.32
N ARG A 57 13.58 1.38 15.04
CA ARG A 57 12.40 1.61 15.91
C ARG A 57 12.59 2.76 16.90
N ARG A 58 13.77 2.90 17.50
CA ARG A 58 14.05 3.97 18.49
C ARG A 58 14.19 5.35 17.86
N LEU A 59 14.47 5.40 16.57
CA LEU A 59 14.68 6.62 15.80
C LEU A 59 13.40 7.05 15.05
N GLY A 60 12.33 6.25 15.11
CA GLY A 60 11.12 6.51 14.34
C GLY A 60 11.29 6.19 12.85
N LEU A 61 12.17 5.23 12.53
CA LEU A 61 12.42 4.78 11.17
C LEU A 61 11.80 3.39 10.95
N LEU A 62 11.16 3.23 9.81
CA LEU A 62 10.58 1.96 9.38
C LEU A 62 11.24 1.49 8.08
N PRO A 63 11.57 0.20 7.98
CA PRO A 63 12.08 -0.37 6.74
C PRO A 63 10.95 -0.61 5.73
N VAL A 64 11.28 -0.41 4.46
CA VAL A 64 10.47 -0.82 3.31
C VAL A 64 11.41 -1.24 2.19
N LEU A 65 11.03 -2.23 1.38
CA LEU A 65 11.76 -2.55 0.16
C LEU A 65 11.31 -1.61 -0.95
N VAL A 66 12.25 -1.09 -1.73
CA VAL A 66 11.98 -0.31 -2.94
C VAL A 66 12.39 -1.12 -4.16
N THR A 67 11.59 -1.06 -5.23
CA THR A 67 11.86 -1.78 -6.48
C THR A 67 11.79 -0.84 -7.69
N GLY A 68 12.70 -1.04 -8.65
CA GLY A 68 12.68 -0.35 -9.94
C GLY A 68 11.55 -0.82 -10.86
N GLY A 69 10.98 -2.01 -10.60
CA GLY A 69 9.91 -2.62 -11.39
C GLY A 69 10.20 -2.69 -12.89
N HIS A 70 9.16 -2.65 -13.72
CA HIS A 70 9.28 -2.70 -15.19
C HIS A 70 9.92 -1.43 -15.76
N ARG A 71 9.79 -0.32 -15.03
CA ARG A 71 10.20 1.02 -15.47
C ARG A 71 11.69 1.30 -15.22
N ASP A 72 12.36 0.47 -14.40
CA ASP A 72 13.71 0.72 -13.85
C ASP A 72 13.83 2.12 -13.22
N GLN A 73 12.76 2.55 -12.54
CA GLN A 73 12.66 3.85 -11.89
C GLN A 73 12.81 3.69 -10.39
N TRP A 74 13.75 4.42 -9.82
CA TRP A 74 14.08 4.39 -8.40
C TRP A 74 13.52 5.63 -7.70
N PRO A 75 13.51 5.68 -6.34
CA PRO A 75 12.81 6.74 -5.60
C PRO A 75 13.14 8.18 -6.00
N GLU A 76 14.35 8.44 -6.53
CA GLU A 76 14.73 9.73 -7.09
C GLU A 76 13.92 10.18 -8.32
N ASP A 77 13.34 9.23 -9.05
CA ASP A 77 12.58 9.44 -10.29
C ASP A 77 11.08 9.13 -10.10
N TRP A 78 10.61 8.96 -8.86
CA TRP A 78 9.21 8.65 -8.56
C TRP A 78 8.30 9.87 -8.49
N ASP A 79 8.78 11.07 -8.82
CA ASP A 79 7.98 12.30 -8.77
C ASP A 79 7.23 12.45 -7.43
N LEU A 80 7.95 12.26 -6.32
CA LEU A 80 7.39 12.34 -4.96
C LEU A 80 6.72 13.71 -4.74
N CYS A 81 5.63 13.74 -3.99
CA CYS A 81 4.76 14.91 -3.80
C CYS A 81 4.40 15.14 -2.32
N PRO A 82 5.37 15.31 -1.40
CA PRO A 82 5.08 15.51 0.03
C PRO A 82 4.26 16.77 0.32
N ASP A 83 4.37 17.83 -0.48
CA ASP A 83 3.56 19.07 -0.35
C ASP A 83 2.07 18.86 -0.69
N HIS A 84 1.73 17.82 -1.46
CA HIS A 84 0.36 17.47 -1.83
C HIS A 84 -0.27 16.42 -0.91
N THR A 85 0.48 15.98 0.10
CA THR A 85 0.05 14.92 1.01
C THR A 85 -0.46 15.51 2.31
N SER A 86 -1.73 15.26 2.62
CA SER A 86 -2.31 15.67 3.90
C SER A 86 -1.92 14.69 5.03
N TYR A 87 -2.44 14.88 6.24
CA TYR A 87 -2.15 13.94 7.34
C TYR A 87 -3.12 12.74 7.30
N PRO A 88 -2.64 11.48 7.27
CA PRO A 88 -3.54 10.32 7.18
C PRO A 88 -4.51 10.15 8.35
N GLY A 89 -4.31 10.84 9.47
CA GLY A 89 -5.22 10.80 10.62
C GLY A 89 -6.36 11.79 10.56
N ASP A 90 -6.39 12.64 9.53
CA ASP A 90 -7.47 13.59 9.28
C ASP A 90 -8.58 12.97 8.39
N HIS A 91 -8.39 11.74 7.90
CA HIS A 91 -9.34 11.01 7.07
C HIS A 91 -9.91 9.79 7.78
N ASP A 92 -11.17 9.47 7.48
CA ASP A 92 -11.83 8.25 7.91
C ASP A 92 -11.79 7.19 6.79
N ALA A 93 -11.41 5.96 7.12
CA ALA A 93 -11.21 4.90 6.13
C ALA A 93 -12.52 4.46 5.45
N GLU A 94 -13.64 4.46 6.18
CA GLU A 94 -14.94 4.09 5.62
C GLU A 94 -15.46 5.17 4.69
N GLU A 95 -15.34 6.44 5.07
CA GLU A 95 -15.71 7.57 4.21
C GLU A 95 -14.86 7.62 2.93
N VAL A 96 -13.56 7.34 3.02
CA VAL A 96 -12.65 7.27 1.86
C VAL A 96 -13.06 6.14 0.92
N LEU A 97 -13.22 4.91 1.42
CA LEU A 97 -13.59 3.76 0.59
C LEU A 97 -14.99 3.88 -0.02
N ALA A 98 -15.96 4.42 0.72
CA ALA A 98 -17.30 4.67 0.19
C ALA A 98 -17.27 5.70 -0.96
N GLY A 99 -16.40 6.72 -0.86
CA GLY A 99 -16.16 7.68 -1.93
C GLY A 99 -15.59 7.02 -3.18
N TYR A 100 -14.48 6.28 -3.04
CA TYR A 100 -13.87 5.59 -4.18
C TYR A 100 -14.78 4.55 -4.82
N TRP A 101 -15.59 3.84 -4.03
CA TRP A 101 -16.60 2.93 -4.55
C TRP A 101 -17.58 3.64 -5.48
N ALA A 102 -18.11 4.79 -5.06
CA ALA A 102 -19.04 5.57 -5.87
C ALA A 102 -18.38 6.08 -7.16
N ASP A 103 -17.15 6.57 -7.07
CA ASP A 103 -16.38 7.05 -8.24
C ASP A 103 -16.11 5.92 -9.25
N ASN A 104 -15.78 4.72 -8.76
CA ASN A 104 -15.51 3.55 -9.62
C ASN A 104 -16.79 3.05 -10.32
N VAL A 105 -17.92 3.00 -9.60
CA VAL A 105 -19.22 2.60 -10.20
C VAL A 105 -19.64 3.60 -11.28
N GLU A 106 -19.51 4.91 -11.02
CA GLU A 106 -19.80 5.96 -12.01
C GLU A 106 -18.91 5.83 -13.26
N TYR A 107 -17.62 5.54 -13.09
CA TYR A 107 -16.69 5.33 -14.20
C TYR A 107 -17.08 4.13 -15.08
N VAL A 108 -17.47 3.00 -14.49
CA VAL A 108 -17.89 1.80 -15.22
C VAL A 108 -19.19 2.05 -16.01
N ASP A 109 -20.15 2.77 -15.42
CA ASP A 109 -21.40 3.15 -16.10
C ASP A 109 -21.14 4.02 -17.34
N GLU A 110 -20.22 4.98 -17.23
CA GLU A 110 -19.83 5.84 -18.35
C GLU A 110 -19.08 5.07 -19.46
N GLU A 111 -18.19 4.14 -19.10
CA GLU A 111 -17.39 3.36 -20.05
C GLU A 111 -18.21 2.29 -20.78
N THR A 112 -19.10 1.59 -20.06
CA THR A 112 -19.95 0.54 -20.62
C THR A 112 -21.12 1.09 -21.43
N GLY A 113 -21.47 2.37 -21.23
CA GLY A 113 -22.53 3.05 -21.97
C GLY A 113 -23.92 2.47 -21.72
N ASP A 114 -24.12 1.80 -20.58
CA ASP A 114 -25.42 1.26 -20.18
C ASP A 114 -26.30 2.39 -19.60
N ALA A 115 -26.57 3.37 -20.46
CA ALA A 115 -27.76 4.19 -20.35
C ALA A 115 -28.96 3.25 -20.60
N VAL A 116 -29.34 2.48 -19.58
CA VAL A 116 -30.60 1.74 -19.54
C VAL A 116 -31.71 2.71 -19.88
N ALA A 117 -32.15 2.63 -21.14
CA ALA A 117 -33.34 3.31 -21.60
C ALA A 117 -34.46 2.93 -20.63
N ALA A 118 -35.01 3.94 -19.97
CA ALA A 118 -36.16 3.81 -19.09
C ALA A 118 -37.33 3.16 -19.85
N ASP A 119 -37.40 1.84 -19.85
CA ASP A 119 -38.59 1.07 -20.19
C ASP A 119 -38.93 0.15 -19.01
N GLY A 120 -39.65 0.74 -18.06
CA GLY A 120 -40.66 0.15 -17.17
C GLY A 120 -40.76 -1.36 -16.96
N THR A 121 -39.68 -2.08 -16.70
CA THR A 121 -39.72 -3.44 -16.15
C THR A 121 -38.85 -3.55 -14.92
N ASP A 122 -39.53 -3.67 -13.76
CA ASP A 122 -39.04 -4.11 -12.45
C ASP A 122 -37.51 -4.15 -12.30
N ALA A 123 -36.93 -3.00 -11.93
CA ALA A 123 -35.60 -2.93 -11.37
C ALA A 123 -35.56 -3.89 -10.18
N ALA A 124 -34.79 -4.98 -10.32
CA ALA A 124 -34.21 -5.60 -9.15
C ALA A 124 -33.46 -4.47 -8.43
N ASP A 125 -33.67 -4.31 -7.12
CA ASP A 125 -32.73 -3.56 -6.28
C ASP A 125 -31.35 -4.20 -6.55
N ASP A 126 -30.52 -3.57 -7.39
CA ASP A 126 -29.16 -4.04 -7.60
C ASP A 126 -28.36 -3.54 -6.40
N ASP A 127 -28.32 -4.38 -5.36
CA ASP A 127 -27.59 -4.19 -4.10
C ASP A 127 -26.08 -4.01 -4.34
N THR A 128 -25.61 -4.11 -5.59
CA THR A 128 -24.22 -3.98 -6.03
C THR A 128 -23.75 -2.54 -6.20
N ASP A 129 -24.63 -1.55 -6.40
CA ASP A 129 -24.19 -0.16 -6.60
C ASP A 129 -23.95 0.56 -5.26
N THR A 130 -24.45 -0.02 -4.16
CA THR A 130 -24.32 0.57 -2.84
C THR A 130 -23.06 0.04 -2.15
N TRP A 131 -22.28 0.95 -1.56
CA TRP A 131 -21.12 0.59 -0.74
C TRP A 131 -21.50 -0.43 0.34
N PRO A 132 -20.91 -1.65 0.36
CA PRO A 132 -21.29 -2.72 1.28
C PRO A 132 -20.82 -2.50 2.73
N GLY A 133 -20.04 -1.45 3.00
CA GLY A 133 -19.44 -1.19 4.31
C GLY A 133 -18.08 -1.84 4.48
N LEU A 134 -17.39 -1.48 5.57
CA LEU A 134 -16.11 -2.12 5.92
C LEU A 134 -16.29 -3.62 6.22
N ALA A 135 -15.39 -4.42 5.68
CA ALA A 135 -15.20 -5.82 6.01
C ALA A 135 -14.97 -6.00 7.52
N PRO A 136 -15.55 -7.05 8.12
CA PRO A 136 -15.37 -7.33 9.53
C PRO A 136 -13.90 -7.68 9.84
N VAL A 137 -13.49 -7.45 11.09
CA VAL A 137 -12.23 -8.00 11.60
C VAL A 137 -12.26 -9.52 11.46
N PRO A 138 -11.26 -10.16 10.83
CA PRO A 138 -11.23 -11.61 10.68
C PRO A 138 -11.35 -12.32 12.02
N ALA A 139 -12.12 -13.40 12.06
CA ALA A 139 -12.25 -14.21 13.28
C ALA A 139 -10.95 -14.95 13.63
N ARG A 140 -10.02 -15.05 12.68
CA ARG A 140 -8.72 -15.69 12.84
C ARG A 140 -7.79 -14.80 13.67
N GLU A 141 -7.22 -15.39 14.72
CA GLU A 141 -6.13 -14.78 15.49
C GLU A 141 -4.81 -14.81 14.71
N ALA A 142 -3.97 -13.80 14.94
CA ALA A 142 -2.64 -13.74 14.36
C ALA A 142 -1.79 -14.93 14.85
N ALA A 143 -1.13 -15.63 13.92
CA ALA A 143 -0.24 -16.74 14.28
C ALA A 143 1.08 -16.25 14.90
N GLU A 144 1.56 -15.09 14.45
CA GLU A 144 2.81 -14.45 14.85
C GLU A 144 2.64 -12.92 14.92
N ASP A 145 3.67 -12.22 15.40
CA ASP A 145 3.69 -10.76 15.40
C ASP A 145 3.74 -10.21 13.96
N ALA A 146 3.00 -9.13 13.70
CA ALA A 146 2.89 -8.51 12.38
C ALA A 146 4.25 -8.17 11.75
N ASP A 147 5.23 -7.71 12.54
CA ASP A 147 6.55 -7.38 12.02
C ASP A 147 7.36 -8.64 11.71
N THR A 148 7.04 -9.78 12.33
CA THR A 148 7.65 -11.08 12.01
C THR A 148 7.13 -11.61 10.68
N VAL A 149 5.82 -11.50 10.42
CA VAL A 149 5.22 -11.88 9.13
C VAL A 149 5.77 -11.00 8.00
N ALA A 150 5.83 -9.68 8.21
CA ALA A 150 6.42 -8.74 7.26
C ALA A 150 7.90 -9.05 6.96
N ALA A 151 8.69 -9.34 8.00
CA ALA A 151 10.09 -9.74 7.84
C ALA A 151 10.23 -11.06 7.06
N GLY A 152 9.31 -12.01 7.25
CA GLY A 152 9.27 -13.27 6.51
C GLY A 152 9.05 -13.02 5.02
N LEU A 153 8.03 -12.22 4.67
CA LEU A 153 7.75 -11.85 3.27
C LEU A 153 8.93 -11.10 2.64
N ALA A 154 9.48 -10.10 3.33
CA ALA A 154 10.65 -9.36 2.86
C ALA A 154 11.87 -10.27 2.65
N GLY A 155 12.07 -11.25 3.54
CA GLY A 155 13.14 -12.22 3.45
C GLY A 155 13.03 -13.16 2.25
N VAL A 156 11.80 -13.58 1.90
CA VAL A 156 11.53 -14.37 0.68
C VAL A 156 11.84 -13.55 -0.56
N ILE A 157 11.35 -12.30 -0.62
CA ILE A 157 11.58 -11.38 -1.76
C ILE A 157 13.08 -11.14 -1.95
N ALA A 158 13.81 -10.86 -0.88
CA ALA A 158 15.25 -10.60 -0.94
C ALA A 158 16.10 -11.85 -1.26
N ALA A 159 15.56 -13.06 -1.07
CA ALA A 159 16.27 -14.30 -1.35
C ALA A 159 16.21 -14.70 -2.84
N ASP A 160 15.20 -14.23 -3.58
CA ASP A 160 14.97 -14.61 -4.97
C ASP A 160 15.30 -13.47 -5.94
N ALA A 161 16.57 -13.43 -6.37
CA ALA A 161 17.07 -12.39 -7.28
C ALA A 161 16.57 -12.53 -8.73
N ASP A 162 15.97 -13.66 -9.09
CA ASP A 162 15.53 -13.96 -10.46
C ASP A 162 14.02 -13.72 -10.66
N GLU A 163 13.27 -13.43 -9.60
CA GLU A 163 11.84 -13.10 -9.65
C GLU A 163 11.57 -11.62 -10.02
N TRP A 164 10.28 -11.30 -10.21
CA TRP A 164 9.78 -9.96 -10.56
C TRP A 164 10.30 -8.83 -9.64
N LEU A 165 10.51 -9.15 -8.37
CA LEU A 165 11.05 -8.22 -7.35
C LEU A 165 12.55 -8.40 -7.11
N GLY A 166 13.20 -9.19 -7.96
CA GLY A 166 14.63 -9.46 -7.91
C GLY A 166 15.43 -8.17 -7.95
N GLY A 167 16.29 -7.98 -6.96
CA GLY A 167 17.09 -6.76 -6.84
C GLY A 167 16.42 -5.62 -6.09
N ALA A 168 15.27 -5.84 -5.44
CA ALA A 168 14.69 -4.89 -4.48
C ALA A 168 15.73 -4.46 -3.44
N ARG A 169 15.73 -3.17 -3.10
CA ARG A 169 16.70 -2.56 -2.20
C ARG A 169 16.01 -2.14 -0.91
N ILE A 170 16.73 -2.22 0.21
CA ILE A 170 16.16 -1.83 1.50
C ILE A 170 16.21 -0.32 1.67
N ALA A 171 15.12 0.26 2.16
CA ALA A 171 14.98 1.68 2.46
C ALA A 171 14.57 1.90 3.93
N LEU A 172 14.84 3.09 4.44
CA LEU A 172 14.38 3.59 5.75
C LEU A 172 13.60 4.89 5.56
N VAL A 173 12.39 4.89 6.09
CA VAL A 173 11.46 6.02 6.00
C VAL A 173 11.15 6.55 7.41
N PRO A 174 11.15 7.87 7.64
CA PRO A 174 10.67 8.46 8.89
C PRO A 174 9.16 8.31 8.99
N ALA A 175 8.70 7.26 9.67
CA ALA A 175 7.29 6.95 9.84
C ALA A 175 7.01 6.33 11.20
N ARG A 176 5.81 6.60 11.74
CA ARG A 176 5.40 6.06 13.06
C ARG A 176 4.64 4.73 12.94
N ARG A 177 4.05 4.48 11.77
CA ARG A 177 3.26 3.30 11.42
C ARG A 177 3.63 2.87 10.01
N SER A 178 3.52 1.57 9.71
CA SER A 178 3.88 1.06 8.39
C SER A 178 2.93 1.59 7.33
N ALA A 179 1.65 1.72 7.68
CA ALA A 179 0.61 2.34 6.84
C ALA A 179 0.90 3.79 6.45
N ASP A 180 1.74 4.51 7.22
CA ASP A 180 2.06 5.92 6.97
C ASP A 180 3.26 6.12 6.03
N ILE A 181 3.97 5.04 5.67
CA ILE A 181 5.17 5.12 4.84
C ILE A 181 4.91 5.85 3.51
N PRO A 182 3.84 5.54 2.75
CA PRO A 182 3.57 6.23 1.48
C PRO A 182 3.37 7.73 1.67
N ALA A 183 2.57 8.12 2.66
CA ALA A 183 2.33 9.53 2.95
C ALA A 183 3.57 10.26 3.49
N ALA A 184 4.44 9.59 4.25
CA ALA A 184 5.66 10.19 4.79
C ALA A 184 6.65 10.61 3.69
N ILE A 185 6.65 9.92 2.55
CA ILE A 185 7.49 10.25 1.40
C ILE A 185 6.73 10.97 0.28
N GLY A 186 5.42 11.20 0.44
CA GLY A 186 4.57 11.74 -0.62
C GLY A 186 4.53 10.86 -1.87
N TRP A 187 4.42 9.55 -1.70
CA TRP A 187 4.39 8.60 -2.81
C TRP A 187 3.22 8.89 -3.76
N SER A 188 3.51 8.99 -5.06
CA SER A 188 2.58 9.43 -6.11
C SER A 188 2.12 8.32 -7.05
N GLY A 189 2.46 7.05 -6.76
CA GLY A 189 2.10 5.91 -7.61
C GLY A 189 0.61 5.84 -8.01
N PRO A 190 -0.33 6.05 -7.06
CA PRO A 190 -1.76 6.04 -7.35
C PRO A 190 -2.32 7.31 -8.01
N MET A 191 -1.51 8.21 -8.58
CA MET A 191 -1.93 9.57 -8.99
C MET A 191 -3.15 9.63 -9.92
N ASN A 192 -3.38 8.59 -10.74
CA ASN A 192 -4.52 8.51 -11.64
C ASN A 192 -5.83 8.10 -10.92
N HIS A 193 -5.73 7.60 -9.69
CA HIS A 193 -6.85 7.24 -8.82
C HIS A 193 -7.03 8.25 -7.68
N GLU A 194 -5.95 8.62 -6.99
CA GLU A 194 -5.94 9.57 -5.87
C GLU A 194 -4.66 10.41 -5.87
N ASN A 195 -4.82 11.73 -5.70
CA ASN A 195 -3.71 12.68 -5.66
C ASN A 195 -3.23 12.99 -4.24
N ASP A 196 -4.05 12.73 -3.22
CA ASP A 196 -3.68 12.80 -1.79
C ASP A 196 -3.50 11.39 -1.22
N VAL A 197 -2.28 10.85 -1.32
CA VAL A 197 -1.94 9.49 -0.86
C VAL A 197 -2.23 9.26 0.63
N ALA A 198 -2.40 10.32 1.42
CA ALA A 198 -2.79 10.21 2.82
C ALA A 198 -4.16 9.55 3.02
N ARG A 199 -5.06 9.67 2.04
CA ARG A 199 -6.38 9.02 2.05
C ARG A 199 -6.25 7.50 1.93
N LEU A 200 -5.37 7.02 1.04
CA LEU A 200 -5.01 5.60 0.97
C LEU A 200 -4.33 5.14 2.26
N CYS A 201 -3.45 5.96 2.84
CA CYS A 201 -2.83 5.63 4.14
C CYS A 201 -3.85 5.49 5.28
N ALA A 202 -4.99 6.20 5.24
CA ALA A 202 -6.07 6.00 6.21
C ALA A 202 -6.71 4.60 6.08
N VAL A 203 -6.91 4.12 4.85
CA VAL A 203 -7.34 2.75 4.58
C VAL A 203 -6.28 1.74 5.03
N LEU A 204 -5.01 1.96 4.70
CA LEU A 204 -3.89 1.13 5.15
C LEU A 204 -3.82 1.06 6.68
N ARG A 205 -4.14 2.14 7.42
CA ARG A 205 -4.22 2.13 8.90
C ARG A 205 -5.36 1.24 9.39
N SER A 206 -6.53 1.31 8.74
CA SER A 206 -7.64 0.42 9.03
C SER A 206 -7.24 -1.04 8.83
N TRP A 207 -6.51 -1.36 7.75
CA TRP A 207 -5.98 -2.71 7.54
C TRP A 207 -4.85 -3.08 8.51
N GLU A 208 -4.01 -2.13 8.89
CA GLU A 208 -2.97 -2.31 9.91
C GLU A 208 -3.58 -2.77 11.23
N ASP A 209 -4.68 -2.15 11.64
CA ASP A 209 -5.36 -2.47 12.90
C ASP A 209 -6.24 -3.75 12.80
N ARG A 210 -6.88 -4.01 11.65
CA ARG A 210 -7.81 -5.15 11.47
C ARG A 210 -7.15 -6.45 11.02
N TYR A 211 -6.15 -6.37 10.14
CA TYR A 211 -5.53 -7.51 9.46
C TYR A 211 -4.03 -7.68 9.78
N ASP A 212 -3.48 -6.83 10.67
CA ASP A 212 -2.05 -6.75 10.94
C ASP A 212 -1.23 -6.46 9.67
N ALA A 213 -1.79 -5.62 8.80
CA ALA A 213 -1.17 -5.25 7.54
C ALA A 213 0.13 -4.44 7.73
N ARG A 214 1.16 -4.71 6.93
CA ARG A 214 2.38 -3.91 6.84
C ARG A 214 2.74 -3.68 5.38
N VAL A 215 3.03 -2.43 5.00
CA VAL A 215 3.62 -2.09 3.71
C VAL A 215 5.06 -2.63 3.70
N VAL A 216 5.33 -3.58 2.80
CA VAL A 216 6.63 -4.26 2.68
C VAL A 216 7.40 -3.79 1.45
N VAL A 217 6.72 -3.57 0.32
CA VAL A 217 7.35 -3.12 -0.93
C VAL A 217 6.62 -1.91 -1.49
N LEU A 218 7.40 -0.96 -2.01
CA LEU A 218 6.94 0.10 -2.91
C LEU A 218 7.75 0.07 -4.21
N GLY A 219 7.06 0.21 -5.34
CA GLY A 219 7.65 0.58 -6.61
C GLY A 219 7.15 1.96 -7.04
N PHE A 220 7.35 2.31 -8.32
CA PHE A 220 6.82 3.54 -8.90
C PHE A 220 5.30 3.67 -8.67
N ASP A 221 4.56 2.64 -9.08
CA ASP A 221 3.10 2.55 -9.09
C ASP A 221 2.58 1.24 -8.47
N THR A 222 3.43 0.52 -7.73
CA THR A 222 3.10 -0.78 -7.13
C THR A 222 3.32 -0.79 -5.62
N MET A 223 2.51 -1.57 -4.92
CA MET A 223 2.63 -1.78 -3.47
C MET A 223 2.44 -3.26 -3.14
N ILE A 224 3.22 -3.76 -2.19
CA ILE A 224 2.99 -5.08 -1.57
C ILE A 224 2.86 -4.94 -0.07
N VAL A 225 1.83 -5.57 0.46
CA VAL A 225 1.45 -5.55 1.87
C VAL A 225 1.51 -6.98 2.42
N SER A 226 2.17 -7.19 3.57
CA SER A 226 2.06 -8.46 4.32
C SER A 226 0.86 -8.43 5.27
N VAL A 227 0.26 -9.58 5.54
CA VAL A 227 -1.00 -9.71 6.27
C VAL A 227 -0.88 -10.78 7.37
N GLY A 228 -1.00 -10.37 8.64
CA GLY A 228 -0.89 -11.30 9.77
C GLY A 228 -2.19 -12.05 10.10
N ARG A 229 -3.35 -11.49 9.74
CA ARG A 229 -4.68 -12.07 9.94
C ARG A 229 -5.47 -12.13 8.62
N PRO A 230 -5.11 -13.00 7.68
CA PRO A 230 -5.83 -13.08 6.41
C PRO A 230 -7.27 -13.61 6.60
N PRO A 231 -8.22 -13.24 5.73
CA PRO A 231 -9.59 -13.77 5.80
C PRO A 231 -9.57 -15.29 5.66
N ALA A 232 -10.33 -15.98 6.50
CA ALA A 232 -10.34 -17.44 6.60
C ALA A 232 -11.59 -18.07 5.98
N THR A 233 -12.60 -17.26 5.70
CA THR A 233 -13.86 -17.65 5.05
C THR A 233 -14.06 -16.89 3.75
N ILE A 234 -14.84 -17.46 2.83
CA ILE A 234 -15.13 -16.80 1.56
C ILE A 234 -15.99 -15.54 1.78
N GLU A 235 -16.84 -15.52 2.80
CA GLU A 235 -17.65 -14.36 3.16
C GLU A 235 -16.78 -13.19 3.64
N GLU A 236 -15.79 -13.46 4.50
CA GLU A 236 -14.80 -12.44 4.89
C GLU A 236 -13.98 -11.95 3.69
N ALA A 237 -13.57 -12.87 2.80
CA ALA A 237 -12.79 -12.53 1.62
C ALA A 237 -13.59 -11.68 0.63
N ARG A 238 -14.88 -11.96 0.43
CA ARG A 238 -15.77 -11.14 -0.42
C ARG A 238 -15.97 -9.73 0.13
N ALA A 239 -16.18 -9.61 1.44
CA ALA A 239 -16.30 -8.30 2.06
C ALA A 239 -15.01 -7.48 1.89
N LEU A 240 -13.84 -8.12 2.06
CA LEU A 240 -12.55 -7.45 1.83
C LEU A 240 -12.30 -7.14 0.35
N ALA A 241 -12.78 -7.98 -0.57
CA ALA A 241 -12.66 -7.73 -2.00
C ALA A 241 -13.33 -6.42 -2.42
N ALA A 242 -14.48 -6.08 -1.83
CA ALA A 242 -15.12 -4.79 -2.08
C ALA A 242 -14.25 -3.60 -1.64
N GLU A 243 -13.56 -3.70 -0.50
CA GLU A 243 -12.59 -2.68 -0.08
C GLU A 243 -11.40 -2.60 -1.04
N HIS A 244 -10.88 -3.73 -1.51
CA HIS A 244 -9.77 -3.76 -2.48
C HIS A 244 -10.18 -3.14 -3.82
N TYR A 245 -11.41 -3.39 -4.28
CA TYR A 245 -11.93 -2.79 -5.49
C TYR A 245 -12.04 -1.27 -5.39
N ALA A 246 -12.60 -0.77 -4.28
CA ALA A 246 -12.62 0.67 -4.01
C ALA A 246 -11.20 1.27 -3.93
N PHE A 247 -10.26 0.58 -3.28
CA PHE A 247 -8.89 1.08 -3.06
C PHE A 247 -7.99 1.03 -4.29
N CYS A 248 -8.18 0.06 -5.17
CA CYS A 248 -7.31 -0.23 -6.32
C CYS A 248 -8.10 -1.01 -7.39
N PRO A 249 -8.98 -0.36 -8.16
CA PRO A 249 -9.87 -1.03 -9.11
C PRO A 249 -9.12 -1.79 -10.20
N ASP A 250 -7.93 -1.32 -10.60
CA ASP A 250 -7.08 -1.93 -11.64
C ASP A 250 -6.70 -3.39 -11.36
N ASN A 251 -6.65 -3.79 -10.09
CA ASN A 251 -6.42 -5.18 -9.68
C ASN A 251 -7.54 -6.13 -10.14
N ILE A 252 -8.71 -5.60 -10.49
CA ILE A 252 -9.87 -6.34 -10.94
C ILE A 252 -10.15 -5.97 -12.40
N ASP A 253 -10.23 -4.67 -12.72
CA ASP A 253 -10.69 -4.20 -14.03
C ASP A 253 -9.64 -4.41 -15.14
N GLN A 254 -8.36 -4.45 -14.78
CA GLN A 254 -7.25 -4.64 -15.72
C GLN A 254 -6.54 -5.99 -15.58
N SER A 255 -6.99 -6.84 -14.66
CA SER A 255 -6.38 -8.13 -14.38
C SER A 255 -7.38 -9.29 -14.53
N PRO A 256 -7.16 -10.21 -15.49
CA PRO A 256 -7.98 -11.42 -15.59
C PRO A 256 -8.03 -12.17 -14.25
N PRO A 257 -9.22 -12.63 -13.80
CA PRO A 257 -10.40 -12.90 -14.62
C PRO A 257 -11.45 -11.78 -14.72
N TYR A 258 -11.19 -10.56 -14.24
CA TYR A 258 -12.18 -9.46 -14.22
C TYR A 258 -13.44 -9.80 -13.43
N ASP A 259 -13.25 -10.44 -12.27
CA ASP A 259 -14.35 -10.95 -11.46
C ASP A 259 -13.99 -10.84 -9.98
N LEU A 260 -14.81 -10.08 -9.25
CA LEU A 260 -14.57 -9.76 -7.84
C LEU A 260 -14.64 -11.00 -6.93
N ASP A 261 -15.52 -11.94 -7.25
CA ASP A 261 -15.68 -13.20 -6.51
C ASP A 261 -14.45 -14.10 -6.70
N ALA A 262 -13.93 -14.19 -7.93
CA ALA A 262 -12.72 -14.91 -8.24
C ALA A 262 -11.48 -14.24 -7.62
N TYR A 263 -11.45 -12.90 -7.54
CA TYR A 263 -10.43 -12.16 -6.81
C TYR A 263 -10.47 -12.50 -5.31
N ALA A 264 -11.66 -12.50 -4.70
CA ALA A 264 -11.84 -12.90 -3.30
C ALA A 264 -11.31 -14.33 -3.03
N GLU A 265 -11.66 -15.30 -3.88
CA GLU A 265 -11.22 -16.69 -3.72
C GLU A 265 -9.71 -16.86 -3.89
N LYS A 266 -9.11 -16.19 -4.89
CA LYS A 266 -7.73 -16.49 -5.31
C LYS A 266 -6.69 -15.55 -4.71
N ALA A 267 -7.03 -14.28 -4.54
CA ALA A 267 -6.08 -13.24 -4.12
C ALA A 267 -6.21 -12.88 -2.63
N LEU A 268 -7.33 -13.22 -1.97
CA LEU A 268 -7.58 -12.82 -0.57
C LEU A 268 -7.71 -13.99 0.39
N LEU A 269 -8.48 -15.02 0.03
CA LEU A 269 -8.75 -16.14 0.93
C LEU A 269 -7.45 -16.84 1.35
N ASN A 270 -7.15 -16.78 2.66
CA ASN A 270 -5.93 -17.29 3.29
C ASN A 270 -4.60 -16.73 2.71
N GLN A 271 -4.63 -15.60 2.00
CA GLN A 271 -3.42 -15.01 1.43
C GLN A 271 -2.75 -14.06 2.43
N GLU A 272 -1.49 -14.32 2.75
CA GLU A 272 -0.67 -13.54 3.71
C GLU A 272 0.05 -12.35 3.08
N ALA A 273 -0.19 -12.10 1.78
CA ALA A 273 0.33 -10.96 1.05
C ALA A 273 -0.69 -10.44 0.05
N TRP A 274 -0.78 -9.12 -0.08
CA TRP A 274 -1.59 -8.43 -1.08
C TRP A 274 -0.69 -7.58 -1.97
N SER A 275 -0.99 -7.55 -3.26
CA SER A 275 -0.31 -6.72 -4.25
C SER A 275 -1.30 -5.74 -4.88
N PHE A 276 -0.84 -4.52 -5.10
CA PHE A 276 -1.60 -3.45 -5.73
C PHE A 276 -0.75 -2.79 -6.81
N TRP A 277 -1.42 -2.36 -7.88
CA TRP A 277 -0.84 -1.63 -8.99
C TRP A 277 -1.88 -0.65 -9.53
N TRP A 278 -1.44 0.57 -9.85
CA TRP A 278 -2.24 1.62 -10.46
C TRP A 278 -1.63 2.02 -11.81
N ASP A 279 -2.41 2.14 -12.88
CA ASP A 279 -1.94 2.68 -14.18
C ASP A 279 -2.14 4.18 -14.31
#